data_AF-C2JZT2-F1
#
_entry.id   AF-C2JZT2-F1
#
_cell.length_a   1.000
_cell.length_b   1.000
_cell.length_c   1.000
_cell.angle_alpha   90.00
_cell.angle_beta   90.00
_cell.angle_gamma   90.00
#
_symmetry.space_group_name_H-M   'P 1'
#
loop_
_entity.id
_entity.type
_entity.pdbx_description
1 polymer ?
#
loop_
_entity_poly.entity_id
_entity_poly.type
_entity_poly.pdbx_seq_one_letter_code
_entity_poly.pdbx_strand_id
1 'polypeptide(L)'
;MPAEAAVMQAQFDYLKQENELLREQVAFLMRRLYGAKRESLTDGQLDLFEKNKAFTAPEPTEPEAAGKMPAKRKKRKGRKAAQLANFPEVPVHHELTDAERQCPNCTAEMREIGVTVISREPVRIPTHVEVHVHYQHAYECRQCSDQLDHSVIKKASLPHGRSLPIVLPHPASLLRR
;
A
#
# COMPACT_ATOMS: atom_id res chain seq x y z
N MET A 1 17.93 -59.32 0.88
CA MET A 1 18.68 -58.05 1.02
C MET A 1 18.84 -57.23 -0.27
N PRO A 2 18.96 -57.75 -1.52
CA PRO A 2 19.10 -56.88 -2.70
C PRO A 2 17.76 -56.33 -3.25
N ALA A 3 16.65 -57.07 -3.07
CA ALA A 3 15.33 -56.67 -3.59
C ALA A 3 14.74 -55.43 -2.89
N GLU A 4 14.93 -55.32 -1.56
CA GLU A 4 14.46 -54.17 -0.78
C GLU A 4 15.22 -52.88 -1.14
N ALA A 5 16.52 -53.00 -1.42
CA ALA A 5 17.33 -51.88 -1.87
C ALA A 5 16.90 -51.36 -3.26
N ALA A 6 16.53 -52.27 -4.17
CA ALA A 6 16.03 -51.90 -5.50
C ALA A 6 14.67 -51.18 -5.43
N VAL A 7 13.77 -51.64 -4.56
CA VAL A 7 12.46 -50.99 -4.34
C VAL A 7 12.64 -49.59 -3.74
N MET A 8 13.57 -49.43 -2.79
CA MET A 8 13.85 -48.14 -2.17
C MET A 8 14.49 -47.15 -3.15
N GLN A 9 15.35 -47.61 -4.05
CA GLN A 9 15.92 -46.78 -5.13
C GLN A 9 14.84 -46.34 -6.12
N ALA A 10 13.95 -47.24 -6.55
CA ALA A 10 12.85 -46.89 -7.43
C ALA A 10 11.90 -45.84 -6.82
N GLN A 11 11.60 -45.96 -5.52
CA GLN A 11 10.80 -44.95 -4.80
C GLN A 11 11.52 -43.61 -4.71
N PHE A 12 12.83 -43.61 -4.46
CA PHE A 12 13.62 -42.39 -4.40
C PHE A 12 13.67 -41.67 -5.76
N ASP A 13 13.83 -42.41 -6.85
CA ASP A 13 13.84 -41.86 -8.20
C ASP A 13 12.47 -41.32 -8.60
N TYR A 14 11.38 -42.01 -8.22
CA TYR A 14 10.03 -41.51 -8.40
C TYR A 14 9.79 -40.18 -7.66
N LEU A 15 10.13 -40.12 -6.37
CA LEU A 15 9.94 -38.92 -5.55
C LEU A 15 10.79 -37.74 -6.03
N LYS A 16 11.96 -38.01 -6.60
CA LYS A 16 12.81 -36.99 -7.24
C LYS A 16 12.15 -36.42 -8.48
N GLN A 17 11.68 -37.27 -9.38
CA GLN A 17 10.98 -36.85 -10.60
C GLN A 17 9.74 -36.02 -10.25
N GLU A 18 8.96 -36.45 -9.26
CA GLU A 18 7.80 -35.72 -8.79
C GLU A 18 8.16 -34.34 -8.22
N ASN A 19 9.24 -34.25 -7.43
CA ASN A 19 9.74 -32.97 -6.92
C ASN A 19 10.19 -32.02 -8.02
N GLU A 20 10.86 -32.53 -9.06
CA GLU A 20 11.29 -31.73 -10.20
C GLU A 20 10.09 -31.17 -10.96
N LEU A 21 9.10 -32.02 -11.26
CA LEU A 21 7.85 -31.61 -11.91
C LEU A 21 7.08 -30.56 -11.09
N LEU A 22 7.01 -30.71 -9.77
CA LEU A 22 6.37 -29.73 -8.89
C LEU A 22 7.11 -28.40 -8.89
N ARG A 23 8.45 -28.42 -8.86
CA ARG A 23 9.28 -27.20 -8.92
C ARG A 23 9.10 -26.46 -10.23
N GLU A 24 9.02 -27.16 -11.35
CA GLU A 24 8.76 -26.56 -12.66
C GLU A 24 7.38 -25.89 -12.73
N GLN A 25 6.35 -26.56 -12.21
CA GLN A 25 4.99 -26.00 -12.14
C GLN A 25 4.96 -24.73 -11.28
N VAL A 26 5.61 -24.74 -10.12
CA VAL A 26 5.71 -23.55 -9.26
C VAL A 26 6.44 -22.42 -9.98
N ALA A 27 7.58 -22.71 -10.64
CA ALA A 27 8.34 -21.71 -11.39
C ALA A 27 7.53 -21.13 -12.56
N PHE A 28 6.71 -21.94 -13.23
CA PHE A 28 5.79 -21.48 -14.27
C PHE A 28 4.71 -20.54 -13.72
N LEU A 29 4.04 -20.94 -12.63
CA LEU A 29 3.00 -20.13 -12.01
C LEU A 29 3.55 -18.82 -11.46
N MET A 30 4.73 -18.84 -10.82
CA MET A 30 5.40 -17.64 -10.32
C MET A 30 5.74 -16.67 -11.45
N ARG A 31 6.29 -17.17 -12.57
CA ARG A 31 6.54 -16.35 -13.76
C ARG A 31 5.25 -15.80 -14.37
N ARG A 32 4.14 -16.55 -14.33
CA ARG A 32 2.87 -16.10 -14.90
C ARG A 32 2.14 -15.06 -14.05
N LEU A 33 2.14 -15.25 -12.73
CA LEU A 33 1.45 -14.36 -11.78
C LEU A 33 2.26 -13.09 -11.51
N TYR A 34 3.57 -13.25 -11.31
CA TYR A 34 4.45 -12.18 -10.83
C TYR A 34 5.57 -11.82 -11.80
N GLY A 35 5.71 -12.54 -12.92
CA GLY A 35 6.70 -12.19 -13.94
C GLY A 35 6.27 -10.99 -14.78
N ALA A 36 7.26 -10.40 -15.45
CA ALA A 36 7.03 -9.27 -16.36
C ALA A 36 6.12 -9.72 -17.52
N LYS A 37 4.89 -9.21 -17.55
CA LYS A 37 4.00 -9.38 -18.69
C LYS A 37 4.48 -8.46 -19.81
N ARG A 38 4.82 -9.03 -20.96
CA ARG A 38 4.90 -8.26 -22.21
C ARG A 38 3.50 -8.19 -22.77
N GLU A 39 2.90 -7.01 -22.73
CA GLU A 39 1.73 -6.73 -23.56
C GLU A 39 2.21 -6.81 -25.02
N SER A 40 1.72 -7.78 -25.79
CA SER A 40 1.92 -7.79 -27.23
C SER A 40 1.05 -6.67 -27.77
N LEU A 41 1.64 -5.70 -28.47
CA LEU A 41 0.87 -4.73 -29.22
C LEU A 41 0.01 -5.51 -30.23
N THR A 42 -1.30 -5.37 -30.12
CA THR A 42 -2.24 -5.87 -31.11
C THR A 42 -2.18 -4.97 -32.34
N ASP A 43 -2.45 -5.53 -33.52
CA ASP A 43 -2.40 -4.78 -34.78
C ASP A 43 -3.29 -3.52 -34.69
N GLY A 44 -2.63 -2.35 -34.71
CA GLY A 44 -3.27 -1.04 -34.60
C GLY A 44 -2.92 -0.22 -33.35
N GLN A 45 -2.26 -0.81 -32.33
CA GLN A 45 -1.78 -0.05 -31.17
C GLN A 45 -0.38 0.51 -31.41
N LEU A 46 -0.25 1.83 -31.45
CA LEU A 46 1.05 2.52 -31.55
C LEU A 46 1.80 2.47 -30.22
N ASP A 47 3.11 2.19 -30.27
CA ASP A 47 3.97 2.21 -29.08
C ASP A 47 4.15 3.66 -28.58
N LEU A 48 3.55 3.96 -27.42
CA LEU A 48 3.62 5.28 -26.78
C LEU A 48 5.05 5.66 -26.37
N PHE A 49 5.97 4.70 -26.25
CA PHE A 49 7.31 4.91 -25.70
C PHE A 49 8.45 4.83 -26.71
N GLU A 50 8.16 4.63 -28.01
CA GLU A 50 9.19 4.62 -29.07
C GLU A 50 10.04 5.90 -29.12
N LYS A 51 9.50 7.03 -28.62
CA LYS A 51 10.18 8.33 -28.62
C LYS A 51 11.25 8.50 -27.54
N ASN A 52 11.44 7.55 -26.62
CA ASN A 52 12.40 7.66 -25.51
C ASN A 52 13.72 6.89 -25.73
N LYS A 53 14.06 6.52 -26.97
CA LYS A 53 15.40 5.99 -27.30
C LYS A 53 16.51 7.06 -27.29
N ALA A 54 16.18 8.33 -27.04
CA ALA A 54 17.11 9.46 -27.04
C ALA A 54 17.83 9.72 -25.70
N PHE A 55 17.64 8.89 -24.67
CA PHE A 55 18.49 8.95 -23.48
C PHE A 55 19.63 7.94 -23.61
N THR A 56 20.66 8.33 -24.35
CA THR A 56 21.99 7.73 -24.26
C THR A 56 22.43 7.74 -22.80
N ALA A 57 22.69 6.55 -22.27
CA ALA A 57 23.23 6.36 -20.94
C ALA A 57 24.57 7.10 -20.81
N PRO A 58 24.81 7.88 -19.74
CA PRO A 58 26.17 8.29 -19.42
C PRO A 58 26.97 7.07 -18.94
N GLU A 59 28.19 6.93 -19.44
CA GLU A 59 29.17 5.90 -19.06
C GLU A 59 29.35 5.79 -17.53
N PRO A 60 29.63 4.58 -17.01
CA PRO A 60 29.88 4.38 -15.59
C PRO A 60 31.32 4.78 -15.23
N THR A 61 31.49 5.93 -14.60
CA THR A 61 32.70 6.22 -13.80
C THR A 61 32.58 5.52 -12.44
N GLU A 62 33.44 4.53 -12.18
CA GLU A 62 33.81 4.13 -10.82
C GLU A 62 34.47 5.31 -10.10
N PRO A 63 34.18 5.50 -8.79
CA PRO A 63 35.24 5.19 -7.84
C PRO A 63 34.78 4.60 -6.50
N GLU A 64 35.61 3.68 -6.03
CA GLU A 64 36.09 3.45 -4.66
C GLU A 64 35.10 3.36 -3.49
N ALA A 65 35.15 2.18 -2.86
CA ALA A 65 34.56 1.86 -1.58
C ALA A 65 35.11 2.75 -0.45
N ALA A 66 34.27 3.62 0.08
CA ALA A 66 34.45 4.20 1.40
C ALA A 66 33.20 3.91 2.24
N GLY A 67 33.39 3.10 3.30
CA GLY A 67 32.36 2.74 4.25
C GLY A 67 31.67 3.98 4.82
N LYS A 68 30.43 4.22 4.39
CA LYS A 68 29.53 5.20 5.01
C LYS A 68 28.41 4.42 5.67
N MET A 69 28.37 4.49 7.00
CA MET A 69 27.21 4.10 7.79
C MET A 69 25.93 4.65 7.14
N PRO A 70 24.83 3.88 7.05
CA PRO A 70 23.62 4.37 6.40
C PRO A 70 23.04 5.52 7.22
N ALA A 71 23.35 6.76 6.81
CA ALA A 71 22.68 7.93 7.32
C ALA A 71 21.17 7.72 7.12
N LYS A 72 20.37 7.88 8.19
CA LYS A 72 18.91 7.84 8.12
C LYS A 72 18.46 8.83 7.04
N ARG A 73 18.13 8.30 5.86
CA ARG A 73 17.71 9.08 4.70
C ARG A 73 16.44 9.82 5.10
N LYS A 74 16.49 11.16 5.16
CA LYS A 74 15.29 11.99 5.36
C LYS A 74 14.27 11.59 4.29
N LYS A 75 13.09 11.16 4.72
CA LYS A 75 11.97 10.87 3.81
C LYS A 75 11.72 12.16 3.02
N ARG A 76 12.02 12.15 1.71
CA ARG A 76 11.70 13.28 0.84
C ARG A 76 10.19 13.51 0.95
N LYS A 77 9.76 14.76 1.19
CA LYS A 77 8.34 15.13 1.06
C LYS A 77 7.86 14.55 -0.27
N GLY A 78 6.82 13.72 -0.23
CA GLY A 78 6.33 13.03 -1.41
C GLY A 78 6.00 14.04 -2.52
N ARG A 79 6.26 13.68 -3.79
CA ARG A 79 6.05 14.56 -4.95
C ARG A 79 4.68 15.25 -4.94
N LYS A 80 3.64 14.53 -4.46
CA LYS A 80 2.28 15.06 -4.27
C LYS A 80 2.22 16.22 -3.26
N ALA A 81 2.83 16.08 -2.08
CA ALA A 81 2.79 17.13 -1.07
C ALA A 81 3.45 18.44 -1.54
N ALA A 82 4.50 18.35 -2.37
CA ALA A 82 5.12 19.53 -2.99
C ALA A 82 4.23 20.19 -4.05
N GLN A 83 3.46 19.40 -4.81
CA GLN A 83 2.51 19.92 -5.81
C GLN A 83 1.31 20.62 -5.16
N LEU A 84 0.83 20.08 -4.04
CA LEU A 84 -0.34 20.62 -3.34
C LEU A 84 -0.04 21.91 -2.55
N ALA A 85 1.23 22.19 -2.26
CA ALA A 85 1.63 23.33 -1.42
C ALA A 85 1.33 24.71 -2.05
N ASN A 86 1.07 24.77 -3.35
CA ASN A 86 0.81 26.02 -4.08
C ASN A 86 -0.68 26.38 -4.17
N PHE A 87 -1.57 25.51 -3.70
CA PHE A 87 -3.02 25.73 -3.75
C PHE A 87 -3.54 26.18 -2.39
N PRO A 88 -4.62 26.98 -2.35
CA PRO A 88 -5.25 27.39 -1.09
C PRO A 88 -5.73 26.17 -0.29
N GLU A 89 -5.42 26.14 1.01
CA GLU A 89 -5.84 25.08 1.92
C GLU A 89 -7.17 25.47 2.60
N VAL A 90 -8.17 24.59 2.51
CA VAL A 90 -9.48 24.72 3.17
C VAL A 90 -9.60 23.67 4.27
N PRO A 91 -9.70 24.05 5.55
CA PRO A 91 -9.82 23.09 6.64
C PRO A 91 -11.23 22.47 6.70
N VAL A 92 -11.29 21.14 6.80
CA VAL A 92 -12.53 20.37 7.01
C VAL A 92 -12.42 19.62 8.32
N HIS A 93 -13.17 20.06 9.32
CA HIS A 93 -13.17 19.47 10.67
C HIS A 93 -14.20 18.35 10.78
N HIS A 94 -13.73 17.17 11.18
CA HIS A 94 -14.56 16.01 11.52
C HIS A 94 -14.63 15.90 13.03
N GLU A 95 -15.76 16.31 13.60
CA GLU A 95 -16.06 16.26 15.02
C GLU A 95 -17.08 15.19 15.35
N LEU A 96 -17.05 14.68 16.60
CA LEU A 96 -18.13 13.85 17.11
C LEU A 96 -19.35 14.74 17.40
N THR A 97 -20.54 14.23 17.12
CA THR A 97 -21.79 14.87 17.54
C THR A 97 -22.00 14.73 19.05
N ASP A 98 -22.84 15.57 19.65
CA ASP A 98 -23.08 15.56 21.11
C ASP A 98 -23.56 14.19 21.62
N ALA A 99 -24.31 13.46 20.81
CA ALA A 99 -24.74 12.10 21.12
C ALA A 99 -23.57 11.09 21.16
N GLU A 100 -22.58 11.26 20.29
CA GLU A 100 -21.42 10.37 20.18
C GLU A 100 -20.31 10.71 21.19
N ARG A 101 -20.30 11.96 21.70
CA ARG A 101 -19.41 12.48 22.75
C ARG A 101 -19.68 11.88 24.14
N GLN A 102 -20.60 10.93 24.25
CA GLN A 102 -20.83 10.19 25.50
C GLN A 102 -19.95 8.95 25.57
N CYS A 103 -19.33 8.72 26.73
CA CYS A 103 -18.53 7.52 26.95
C CYS A 103 -19.41 6.27 26.91
N PRO A 104 -19.02 5.20 26.20
CA PRO A 104 -19.83 3.97 26.12
C PRO A 104 -19.82 3.17 27.43
N ASN A 105 -18.91 3.47 28.35
CA ASN A 105 -18.76 2.75 29.63
C ASN A 105 -19.43 3.49 30.79
N CYS A 106 -19.12 4.79 30.96
CA CYS A 106 -19.62 5.57 32.10
C CYS A 106 -20.61 6.68 31.71
N THR A 107 -20.98 6.83 30.44
CA THR A 107 -21.89 7.87 29.90
C THR A 107 -21.45 9.32 30.13
N ALA A 108 -20.32 9.55 30.78
CA ALA A 108 -19.75 10.87 30.97
C ALA A 108 -19.38 11.54 29.63
N GLU A 109 -19.45 12.86 29.61
CA GLU A 109 -19.03 13.67 28.48
C GLU A 109 -17.53 13.51 28.22
N MET A 110 -17.17 13.22 26.97
CA MET A 110 -15.79 13.02 26.54
C MET A 110 -15.17 14.36 26.16
N ARG A 111 -13.95 14.62 26.62
CA ARG A 111 -13.21 15.85 26.37
C ARG A 111 -12.33 15.70 25.14
N GLU A 112 -12.28 16.74 24.31
CA GLU A 112 -11.34 16.79 23.19
C GLU A 112 -9.88 16.77 23.69
N ILE A 113 -9.09 15.88 23.10
CA ILE A 113 -7.66 15.70 23.43
C ILE A 113 -6.79 16.40 22.39
N GLY A 114 -7.19 16.33 21.13
CA GLY A 114 -6.42 16.89 20.04
C GLY A 114 -6.92 16.53 18.65
N VAL A 115 -6.29 17.18 17.69
CA VAL A 115 -6.68 17.14 16.27
C VAL A 115 -5.56 16.53 15.45
N THR A 116 -5.89 15.57 14.59
CA THR A 116 -4.93 14.91 13.69
C THR A 116 -5.27 15.21 12.23
N VAL A 117 -4.26 15.57 11.42
CA VAL A 117 -4.44 15.71 9.96
C VAL A 117 -4.38 14.32 9.31
N ILE A 118 -5.44 13.94 8.60
CA ILE A 118 -5.56 12.59 8.04
C ILE A 118 -5.23 12.57 6.56
N SER A 119 -5.79 13.54 5.81
CA SER A 119 -5.70 13.58 4.36
C SER A 119 -5.72 15.02 3.87
N ARG A 120 -5.12 15.23 2.69
CA ARG A 120 -5.16 16.46 1.93
C ARG A 120 -5.66 16.11 0.54
N GLU A 121 -6.88 16.54 0.23
CA GLU A 121 -7.56 16.21 -1.02
C GLU A 121 -7.67 17.45 -1.92
N PRO A 122 -7.09 17.43 -3.14
CA PRO A 122 -7.26 18.52 -4.08
C PRO A 122 -8.67 18.46 -4.69
N VAL A 123 -9.46 19.49 -4.48
CA VAL A 123 -10.81 19.66 -5.05
C VAL A 123 -10.72 20.63 -6.22
N ARG A 124 -11.19 20.18 -7.39
CA ARG A 124 -11.27 21.01 -8.58
C ARG A 124 -12.62 21.71 -8.62
N ILE A 125 -12.59 23.02 -8.40
CA ILE A 125 -13.71 23.92 -8.65
C ILE A 125 -13.58 24.40 -10.10
N PRO A 126 -14.66 24.72 -10.83
CA PRO A 126 -14.57 25.16 -12.23
C PRO A 126 -13.57 26.30 -12.47
N THR A 127 -13.35 27.17 -11.47
CA THR A 127 -12.49 28.36 -11.56
C THR A 127 -11.07 28.16 -11.04
N HIS A 128 -10.84 27.23 -10.11
CA HIS A 128 -9.53 27.03 -9.47
C HIS A 128 -9.47 25.69 -8.73
N VAL A 129 -8.30 25.35 -8.20
CA VAL A 129 -8.09 24.15 -7.38
C VAL A 129 -7.81 24.58 -5.96
N GLU A 130 -8.49 23.95 -5.01
CA GLU A 130 -8.28 24.12 -3.58
C GLU A 130 -7.89 22.77 -2.96
N VAL A 131 -7.28 22.80 -1.79
CA VAL A 131 -6.88 21.58 -1.07
C VAL A 131 -7.69 21.49 0.22
N HIS A 132 -8.63 20.55 0.27
CA HIS A 132 -9.36 20.24 1.48
C HIS A 132 -8.45 19.45 2.43
N VAL A 133 -8.15 20.03 3.58
CA VAL A 133 -7.35 19.39 4.63
C VAL A 133 -8.30 18.83 5.67
N HIS A 134 -8.35 17.50 5.79
CA HIS A 134 -9.26 16.84 6.72
C HIS A 134 -8.60 16.66 8.10
N TYR A 135 -9.24 17.26 9.09
CA TYR A 135 -8.85 17.23 10.51
C TYR A 135 -9.77 16.30 11.28
N GLN A 136 -9.20 15.29 11.97
CA GLN A 136 -9.93 14.41 12.88
C GLN A 136 -9.82 14.91 14.30
N HIS A 137 -10.94 15.08 14.97
CA HIS A 137 -10.95 15.32 16.41
C HIS A 137 -10.97 13.99 17.17
N ALA A 138 -10.13 13.90 18.19
CA ALA A 138 -10.09 12.78 19.12
C ALA A 138 -10.52 13.24 20.52
N TYR A 139 -11.30 12.39 21.19
CA TYR A 139 -11.93 12.66 22.48
C TYR A 139 -11.58 11.54 23.47
N GLU A 140 -11.27 11.87 24.72
CA GLU A 140 -11.09 10.89 25.81
C GLU A 140 -12.17 11.05 26.86
N CYS A 141 -12.45 9.95 27.55
CA CYS A 141 -13.16 9.99 28.81
C CYS A 141 -12.18 10.13 29.99
N ARG A 142 -12.29 11.23 30.75
CA ARG A 142 -11.44 11.48 31.94
C ARG A 142 -11.70 10.47 33.05
N GLN A 143 -12.97 10.20 33.38
CA GLN A 143 -13.33 9.24 34.43
C GLN A 143 -12.78 7.84 34.15
N CYS A 144 -12.90 7.35 32.91
CA CYS A 144 -12.33 6.05 32.56
C CYS A 144 -10.81 6.07 32.55
N SER A 145 -10.18 7.18 32.15
CA SER A 145 -8.71 7.29 32.18
C SER A 145 -8.14 7.30 33.60
N ASP A 146 -8.89 7.77 34.59
CA ASP A 146 -8.47 7.81 35.99
C ASP A 146 -8.76 6.48 36.72
N GLN A 147 -9.81 5.77 36.32
CA GLN A 147 -10.27 4.54 36.99
C GLN A 147 -9.73 3.25 36.37
N LEU A 148 -9.33 3.27 35.09
CA LEU A 148 -8.86 2.09 34.36
C LEU A 148 -7.39 2.25 33.99
N ASP A 149 -6.68 1.13 33.86
CA ASP A 149 -5.30 1.11 33.35
C ASP A 149 -5.18 1.52 31.86
N HIS A 150 -6.31 1.80 31.19
CA HIS A 150 -6.37 2.19 29.78
C HIS A 150 -7.34 3.34 29.53
N SER A 151 -6.93 4.28 28.66
CA SER A 151 -7.76 5.41 28.25
C SER A 151 -8.77 5.02 27.17
N VAL A 152 -10.05 5.33 27.39
CA VAL A 152 -11.11 5.18 26.38
C VAL A 152 -11.10 6.40 25.46
N ILE A 153 -10.66 6.22 24.21
CA ILE A 153 -10.54 7.28 23.20
C ILE A 153 -11.50 7.01 22.04
N LYS A 154 -12.31 7.99 21.67
CA LYS A 154 -13.15 7.99 20.46
C LYS A 154 -12.62 9.02 19.46
N LYS A 155 -12.67 8.68 18.18
CA LYS A 155 -12.32 9.59 17.08
C LYS A 155 -13.54 9.80 16.19
N ALA A 156 -13.67 10.99 15.63
CA ALA A 156 -14.73 11.29 14.69
C ALA A 156 -14.71 10.33 13.50
N SER A 157 -15.90 9.99 13.00
CA SER A 157 -16.04 9.20 11.78
C SER A 157 -15.48 9.99 10.60
N LEU A 158 -14.90 9.27 9.64
CA LEU A 158 -14.30 9.88 8.46
C LEU A 158 -14.97 9.34 7.21
N PRO A 159 -15.08 10.16 6.16
CA PRO A 159 -15.44 9.64 4.86
C PRO A 159 -14.42 8.56 4.50
N HIS A 160 -14.91 7.33 4.33
CA HIS A 160 -14.07 6.23 3.89
C HIS A 160 -13.42 6.63 2.58
N GLY A 161 -12.09 6.60 2.54
CA GLY A 161 -11.35 6.95 1.35
C GLY A 161 -11.89 6.16 0.17
N ARG A 162 -11.98 6.80 -1.00
CA ARG A 162 -12.20 6.13 -2.29
C ARG A 162 -10.99 5.24 -2.66
N SER A 163 -10.52 4.41 -1.73
CA SER A 163 -9.81 3.20 -2.09
C SER A 163 -10.88 2.29 -2.70
N LEU A 164 -10.97 2.31 -4.03
CA LEU A 164 -11.47 1.14 -4.73
C LEU A 164 -10.78 -0.07 -4.09
N PRO A 165 -11.52 -1.11 -3.65
CA PRO A 165 -10.86 -2.31 -3.15
C PRO A 165 -9.86 -2.73 -4.22
N ILE A 166 -8.66 -3.13 -3.79
CA ILE A 166 -7.73 -3.81 -4.70
C ILE A 166 -8.47 -5.10 -5.09
N VAL A 167 -9.23 -5.04 -6.18
CA VAL A 167 -9.87 -6.20 -6.76
C VAL A 167 -8.73 -7.02 -7.32
N LEU A 168 -8.21 -7.93 -6.50
CA LEU A 168 -7.33 -8.98 -6.99
C LEU A 168 -8.11 -9.69 -8.11
N PRO A 169 -7.58 -9.72 -9.35
CA PRO A 169 -8.31 -10.32 -10.46
C PRO A 169 -8.61 -11.79 -10.10
N HIS A 170 -9.88 -12.14 -10.19
CA HIS A 170 -10.35 -13.50 -9.91
C HIS A 170 -9.60 -14.48 -10.84
N PRO A 171 -9.10 -15.64 -10.36
CA PRO A 171 -8.19 -16.51 -11.11
C PRO A 171 -8.77 -17.00 -12.46
N ALA A 172 -10.10 -17.07 -12.60
CA ALA A 172 -10.77 -17.41 -13.85
C ALA A 172 -10.60 -16.37 -14.98
N SER A 173 -10.24 -15.13 -14.66
CA SER A 173 -9.99 -14.07 -15.65
C SER A 173 -8.65 -14.22 -16.38
N LEU A 174 -7.74 -15.07 -15.88
CA LEU A 174 -6.41 -15.32 -16.48
C LEU A 174 -6.43 -16.35 -17.62
N LEU A 175 -7.61 -16.87 -17.99
CA LEU A 175 -7.81 -17.90 -19.01
C LEU A 175 -8.29 -17.38 -20.37
N ARG A 176 -8.45 -16.07 -20.55
CA ARG A 176 -8.73 -15.51 -21.88
C ARG A 176 -7.42 -15.05 -22.52
N ARG A 177 -7.14 -15.66 -23.67
CA ARG A 177 -6.02 -15.38 -24.58
C ARG A 177 -6.08 -13.97 -25.11
#